data_AF-A0A8B9X213-F1
#
_entry.id   AF-A0A8B9X213-F1
#
_cell.length_a   1.000
_cell.length_b   1.000
_cell.length_c   1.000
_cell.angle_alpha   90.00
_cell.angle_beta   90.00
_cell.angle_gamma   90.00
#
_symmetry.space_group_name_H-M   'P 1'
#
loop_
_entity.id
_entity.type
_entity.pdbx_description
1 polymer ?
#
loop_
_entity_poly.entity_id
_entity_poly.type
_entity_poly.pdbx_seq_one_letter_code
_entity_poly.pdbx_strand_id
1 'polypeptide(L)'
;MARFVALVLLGLLSLSGLDAIQRPPKIQVYSRHPPQIEIDLLRNGEKIIEQSDLSFSKDWSFYLLSHAEFTPNSKDQYSCRVKHVTLEQPRIVKWDRDL
;
A
#
# COMPACT_ATOMS: atom_id res chain seq x y z
N MET A 1 -40.56 -0.38 26.19
CA MET A 1 -39.28 -1.00 26.60
C MET A 1 -38.80 -2.02 25.55
N ALA A 2 -39.46 -3.17 25.37
CA ALA A 2 -39.00 -4.23 24.45
C ALA A 2 -38.84 -3.82 22.97
N ARG A 3 -39.72 -2.95 22.44
CA ARG A 3 -39.64 -2.48 21.04
C ARG A 3 -38.44 -1.56 20.77
N PHE A 4 -38.04 -0.76 21.75
CA PHE A 4 -36.85 0.09 21.63
C PHE A 4 -35.57 -0.75 21.63
N VAL A 5 -35.52 -1.80 22.47
CA VAL A 5 -34.39 -2.73 22.50
C VAL A 5 -34.24 -3.48 21.17
N ALA A 6 -35.35 -3.91 20.57
CA ALA A 6 -35.32 -4.58 19.26
C ALA A 6 -34.81 -3.67 18.14
N LEU A 7 -35.22 -2.40 18.12
CA LEU A 7 -34.77 -1.42 17.11
C LEU A 7 -33.27 -1.09 17.26
N VAL A 8 -32.79 -0.99 18.50
CA VAL A 8 -31.36 -0.77 18.78
C VAL A 8 -30.52 -1.98 18.34
N LEU A 9 -30.99 -3.21 18.60
CA LEU A 9 -30.31 -4.43 18.15
C LEU A 9 -30.27 -4.56 16.63
N LEU A 10 -31.38 -4.25 15.95
CA LEU A 10 -31.44 -4.23 14.48
C LEU A 10 -30.50 -3.18 13.87
N GLY A 11 -30.39 -2.00 14.49
CA GLY A 11 -29.45 -0.94 14.06
C GLY A 11 -27.98 -1.26 14.33
N LEU A 12 -27.67 -2.00 15.40
CA LEU A 12 -26.30 -2.44 15.68
C LEU A 12 -25.84 -3.54 14.70
N LEU A 13 -26.74 -4.43 14.30
CA LEU A 13 -26.47 -5.48 13.30
C LEU A 13 -26.20 -4.91 11.90
N SER A 14 -26.79 -3.77 11.55
CA SER A 14 -26.51 -3.11 10.26
C SER A 14 -25.18 -2.36 10.23
N LEU A 15 -24.62 -1.97 11.39
CA LEU A 15 -23.31 -1.31 11.47
C LEU A 15 -22.13 -2.26 11.18
N SER A 16 -22.31 -3.56 11.40
CA SER A 16 -21.29 -4.59 11.10
C SER A 16 -20.96 -4.74 9.61
N GLY A 17 -21.75 -4.14 8.72
CA GLY A 17 -21.62 -4.25 7.26
C GLY A 17 -20.90 -3.09 6.57
N LEU A 18 -20.36 -2.10 7.30
CA LEU A 18 -19.41 -1.16 6.70
C LEU A 18 -18.06 -1.85 6.54
N ASP A 19 -17.93 -2.67 5.50
CA ASP A 19 -16.61 -3.02 4.98
C ASP A 19 -15.89 -1.71 4.66
N ALA A 20 -14.79 -1.45 5.36
CA ALA A 20 -13.91 -0.35 5.03
C ALA A 20 -13.53 -0.50 3.54
N ILE A 21 -13.76 0.54 2.74
CA ILE A 21 -13.32 0.55 1.34
C ILE A 21 -11.79 0.54 1.35
N GLN A 22 -11.20 -0.65 1.34
CA GLN A 22 -9.76 -0.84 1.38
C GLN A 22 -9.23 -0.47 0.00
N ARG A 23 -8.71 0.75 -0.14
CA ARG A 23 -8.09 1.19 -1.39
C ARG A 23 -6.87 0.31 -1.70
N PRO A 24 -6.60 0.02 -2.98
CA PRO A 24 -5.38 -0.68 -3.35
C PRO A 24 -4.17 0.12 -2.86
N PRO A 25 -3.13 -0.55 -2.35
CA PRO A 25 -1.93 0.13 -1.91
C PRO A 25 -1.24 0.86 -3.04
N LYS A 26 -0.79 2.07 -2.74
CA LYS A 26 0.08 2.87 -3.60
C LYS A 26 1.39 3.09 -2.88
N ILE A 27 2.50 2.75 -3.52
CA ILE A 27 3.84 2.98 -2.99
C ILE A 27 4.55 3.98 -3.90
N GLN A 28 4.90 5.12 -3.32
CA GLN A 28 5.59 6.19 -4.04
C GLN A 28 7.04 6.19 -3.59
N VAL A 29 7.97 6.09 -4.53
CA VAL A 29 9.40 6.18 -4.22
C VAL A 29 9.99 7.33 -5.01
N TYR A 30 10.64 8.22 -4.26
CA TYR A 30 11.33 9.38 -4.79
C TYR A 30 12.82 9.09 -4.83
N SER A 31 13.45 9.27 -6.00
CA SER A 31 14.90 9.16 -6.16
C SER A 31 15.49 10.45 -6.70
N ARG A 32 16.73 10.71 -6.29
CA ARG A 32 17.58 11.72 -6.92
C ARG A 32 18.65 11.01 -7.75
N HIS A 33 19.19 11.73 -8.73
CA HIS A 33 20.11 11.22 -9.74
C HIS A 33 21.15 10.22 -9.19
N PRO A 34 21.41 9.09 -9.88
CA PRO A 34 20.89 8.72 -11.20
C PRO A 34 19.44 8.19 -11.18
N PRO A 35 18.72 8.21 -12.32
CA PRO A 35 17.30 7.84 -12.36
C PRO A 35 17.03 6.34 -12.27
N GLN A 36 18.06 5.51 -12.28
CA GLN A 36 17.94 4.06 -12.34
C GLN A 36 17.59 3.51 -10.95
N ILE A 37 16.31 3.22 -10.75
CA ILE A 37 15.75 2.65 -9.53
C ILE A 37 14.88 1.44 -9.87
N GLU A 38 14.99 0.37 -9.09
CA GLU A 38 14.08 -0.78 -9.15
C GLU A 38 13.24 -0.83 -7.87
N ILE A 39 11.95 -1.06 -8.04
CA ILE A 39 10.98 -1.18 -6.95
C ILE A 39 10.23 -2.49 -7.16
N ASP A 40 10.29 -3.38 -6.18
CA ASP A 40 9.43 -4.57 -6.14
C ASP A 40 8.43 -4.45 -4.99
N LEU A 41 7.15 -4.62 -5.30
CA LEU A 41 6.09 -4.87 -4.33
C LEU A 41 6.12 -6.33 -3.93
N LEU A 42 6.17 -6.58 -2.63
CA LEU A 42 6.28 -7.91 -2.06
C LEU A 42 5.06 -8.24 -1.19
N ARG A 43 4.51 -9.44 -1.36
CA ARG A 43 3.56 -10.09 -0.45
C ARG A 43 4.27 -11.27 0.18
N ASN A 44 4.43 -11.26 1.50
CA ASN A 44 5.12 -12.31 2.25
C ASN A 44 6.54 -12.61 1.72
N GLY A 45 7.21 -11.60 1.15
CA GLY A 45 8.55 -11.71 0.56
C GLY A 45 8.56 -12.06 -0.94
N GLU A 46 7.43 -12.44 -1.53
CA GLU A 46 7.31 -12.77 -2.95
C GLU A 46 6.82 -11.58 -3.77
N LYS A 47 7.40 -11.38 -4.96
CA LYS A 47 7.06 -10.27 -5.86
C LYS A 47 5.63 -10.44 -6.39
N ILE A 48 4.85 -9.37 -6.36
CA ILE A 48 3.50 -9.31 -6.95
C ILE A 48 3.49 -8.53 -8.25
N ILE A 49 2.42 -8.69 -9.04
CA ILE A 49 2.22 -7.92 -10.28
C ILE A 49 2.00 -6.46 -9.88
N GLU A 50 2.80 -5.57 -10.46
CA GLU A 50 2.82 -4.15 -10.17
C GLU A 50 2.79 -3.33 -11.47
N GLN A 51 2.13 -2.18 -11.42
CA GLN A 51 2.14 -1.14 -12.44
C GLN A 51 3.08 -0.03 -11.99
N SER A 52 3.88 0.46 -12.93
CA SER A 52 4.94 1.44 -12.66
C SER A 52 4.77 2.65 -13.55
N ASP A 53 4.61 3.82 -12.95
CA ASP A 53 4.53 5.11 -13.64
C ASP A 53 5.75 5.96 -13.33
N LEU A 54 6.50 6.33 -14.37
CA LEU A 54 7.62 7.27 -14.26
C LEU A 54 7.10 8.70 -14.37
N SER A 55 7.54 9.57 -13.46
CA SER A 55 7.22 10.99 -13.50
C SER A 55 8.38 11.85 -13.04
N PHE A 56 8.37 13.10 -13.46
CA PHE A 56 9.46 14.05 -13.30
C PHE A 56 8.98 15.25 -12.50
N SER A 57 9.75 15.66 -11.51
CA SER A 57 9.50 16.91 -10.80
C SER A 57 10.13 18.10 -11.52
N LYS A 58 9.77 19.31 -11.09
CA LYS A 58 10.37 20.56 -11.58
C LYS A 58 11.84 20.74 -11.14
N ASP A 59 12.26 20.07 -10.06
CA ASP A 59 13.62 20.14 -9.51
C ASP A 59 14.57 19.05 -10.05
N TRP A 60 14.21 18.43 -11.18
CA TRP A 60 14.97 17.34 -11.82
C TRP A 60 15.12 16.08 -10.95
N SER A 61 14.30 15.94 -9.90
CA SER A 61 14.14 14.66 -9.21
C SER A 61 13.21 13.75 -10.00
N PHE A 62 13.46 12.45 -9.89
CA PHE A 62 12.72 11.41 -10.56
C PHE A 62 11.91 10.70 -9.50
N TYR A 63 10.65 10.42 -9.77
CA TYR A 63 9.89 9.52 -8.91
C TYR A 63 9.25 8.43 -9.75
N LEU A 64 9.32 7.23 -9.19
CA LEU A 64 8.69 6.05 -9.73
C LEU A 64 7.55 5.71 -8.78
N LEU A 65 6.33 5.79 -9.31
CA LEU A 65 5.15 5.33 -8.62
C LEU A 65 4.94 3.86 -8.95
N SER A 66 5.06 2.97 -7.96
CA SER A 66 4.75 1.56 -8.12
C SER A 66 3.51 1.20 -7.32
N HIS A 67 2.53 0.58 -7.95
CA HIS A 67 1.28 0.22 -7.31
C HIS A 67 0.80 -1.15 -7.77
N ALA A 68 0.03 -1.82 -6.92
CA ALA A 68 -0.59 -3.10 -7.25
C ALA A 68 -2.03 -3.09 -6.76
N GLU A 69 -2.92 -3.60 -7.60
CA GLU A 69 -4.32 -3.78 -7.25
C GLU A 69 -4.50 -5.10 -6.52
N PHE A 70 -4.80 -5.04 -5.22
CA PHE A 70 -5.20 -6.19 -4.42
C PHE A 70 -5.99 -5.75 -3.19
N THR A 71 -6.74 -6.69 -2.61
CA THR A 71 -7.42 -6.50 -1.32
C THR A 71 -6.47 -6.90 -0.18
N PRO A 72 -5.97 -5.95 0.64
CA PRO A 72 -5.14 -6.27 1.79
C PRO A 72 -5.90 -7.15 2.79
N ASN A 73 -5.28 -8.24 3.26
CA ASN A 73 -5.84 -9.06 4.34
C ASN A 73 -4.91 -9.02 5.55
N SER A 74 -5.41 -9.13 6.78
CA SER A 74 -4.61 -8.99 8.02
C SER A 74 -3.53 -10.06 8.23
N LYS A 75 -3.51 -11.14 7.43
CA LYS A 75 -2.55 -12.24 7.57
C LYS A 75 -1.29 -12.01 6.75
N ASP A 76 -1.41 -11.28 5.64
CA ASP A 76 -0.29 -11.00 4.74
C ASP A 76 0.52 -9.78 5.19
N GLN A 77 1.84 -9.92 5.10
CA GLN A 77 2.78 -8.83 5.22
C GLN A 77 3.12 -8.29 3.83
N TYR A 78 2.97 -6.98 3.68
CA TYR A 78 3.35 -6.29 2.46
C TYR A 78 4.61 -5.46 2.70
N SER A 79 5.50 -5.42 1.72
CA SER A 79 6.70 -4.61 1.78
C SER A 79 7.12 -4.14 0.39
N CYS A 80 7.92 -3.08 0.36
CA CYS A 80 8.56 -2.54 -0.82
C CYS A 80 10.05 -2.85 -0.73
N ARG A 81 10.63 -3.44 -1.78
CA ARG A 81 12.07 -3.61 -1.94
C ARG A 81 12.58 -2.60 -2.96
N VAL A 82 13.48 -1.74 -2.51
CA VAL A 82 14.10 -0.69 -3.32
C VAL A 82 15.54 -1.04 -3.60
N LYS A 83 15.93 -1.08 -4.89
CA LYS A 83 17.32 -1.13 -5.33
C LYS A 83 17.69 0.18 -6.00
N HIS A 84 18.79 0.77 -5.58
CA HIS A 84 19.34 1.99 -6.14
C HIS A 84 20.85 1.96 -6.03
N VAL A 85 21.57 2.56 -6.97
CA VAL A 85 23.04 2.54 -7.00
C VAL A 85 23.70 3.16 -5.76
N THR A 86 23.00 4.06 -5.08
CA THR A 86 23.50 4.70 -3.84
C THR A 86 23.31 3.81 -2.60
N LEU A 87 22.66 2.66 -2.72
CA LEU A 87 22.45 1.71 -1.65
C LEU A 87 23.38 0.52 -1.86
N GLU A 88 24.22 0.23 -0.86
CA GLU A 88 25.10 -0.96 -0.89
C GLU A 88 24.31 -2.27 -0.98
N GLN A 89 23.11 -2.28 -0.41
CA GLN A 89 22.20 -3.42 -0.41
C GLN A 89 20.74 -2.96 -0.60
N PRO A 90 19.87 -3.82 -1.16
CA PRO A 90 18.46 -3.48 -1.31
C PRO A 90 17.82 -3.11 0.03
N ARG A 91 17.04 -2.03 0.04
CA ARG A 91 16.30 -1.59 1.23
C ARG A 91 14.90 -2.16 1.20
N ILE A 92 14.47 -2.83 2.26
CA ILE A 92 13.10 -3.34 2.42
C ILE A 92 12.36 -2.46 3.41
N VAL A 93 11.23 -1.89 2.97
CA VAL A 93 10.34 -1.05 3.78
C VAL A 93 9.00 -1.77 3.91
N LYS A 94 8.60 -2.08 5.14
CA LYS A 94 7.31 -2.73 5.41
C LYS A 94 6.18 -1.70 5.27
N TRP A 95 5.07 -2.12 4.68
CA TRP A 95 3.85 -1.32 4.69
C TRP A 95 3.21 -1.44 6.07
N ASP A 96 3.14 -0.32 6.78
CA ASP A 96 2.38 -0.20 8.01
C ASP A 96 0.96 0.30 7.69
N ARG A 97 -0.08 -0.42 8.12
CA ARG A 97 -1.47 -0.06 7.83
C ARG A 97 -2.01 1.03 8.76
N ASP A 98 -1.24 1.34 9.80
CA ASP A 98 -1.64 2.22 10.89
C ASP A 98 -1.10 3.66 10.73
N LEU A 99 -0.57 4.01 9.54
CA LEU A 99 -0.15 5.36 9.15
C LEU A 99 -1.09 5.95 8.09
#